data_AF-B7ZEZ4-F1
#
_entry.id   AF-B7ZEZ4-F1
#
_cell.length_a   1.000
_cell.length_b   1.000
_cell.length_c   1.000
_cell.angle_alpha   90.00
_cell.angle_beta   90.00
_cell.angle_gamma   90.00
#
_symmetry.space_group_name_H-M   'P 1'
#
loop_
_entity.id
_entity.type
_entity.pdbx_description
1 polymer ?
#
loop_
_entity_poly.entity_id
_entity_poly.type
_entity_poly.pdbx_seq_one_letter_code
_entity_poly.pdbx_strand_id
1 'polypeptide(L)' 'SIEARKPDFDAYVEPQKQYADVVIEVLPTQLIPGDNERKVLRVRLVMKEGVKYFNPVYLFDEGSTV' A
#
# COMPACT_ATOMS: atom_id res chain seq x y z
N SER A 1 -4.26 13.72 18.72
CA SER A 1 -3.03 13.76 17.89
C SER A 1 -2.80 12.39 17.26
N ILE A 2 -1.84 12.25 16.35
CA ILE A 2 -1.49 10.95 15.73
C ILE A 2 -1.06 9.95 16.80
N GLU A 3 -0.10 10.33 17.66
CA GLU A 3 0.43 9.45 18.72
C GLU A 3 -0.63 8.91 19.67
N ALA A 4 -1.60 9.76 20.08
CA ALA A 4 -2.66 9.33 20.98
C ALA A 4 -3.62 8.29 20.35
N ARG A 5 -3.72 8.25 19.02
CA ARG A 5 -4.63 7.35 18.29
C ARG A 5 -3.92 6.13 17.73
N LYS A 6 -2.59 6.12 17.72
CA LYS A 6 -1.78 5.05 17.13
C LYS A 6 -2.05 3.68 17.78
N PRO A 7 -2.15 3.53 19.11
CA PRO A 7 -2.42 2.22 19.72
C PRO A 7 -3.74 1.59 19.25
N ASP A 8 -4.82 2.37 19.22
CA ASP A 8 -6.12 1.89 18.75
C ASP A 8 -6.13 1.62 17.24
N PHE A 9 -5.44 2.46 16.46
CA PHE A 9 -5.31 2.26 15.02
C PHE A 9 -4.58 0.95 14.71
N ASP A 10 -3.43 0.73 15.35
CA ASP A 10 -2.61 -0.47 15.16
C ASP A 10 -3.36 -1.73 15.66
N ALA A 11 -4.17 -1.62 16.72
CA ALA A 11 -4.95 -2.74 17.28
C ALA A 11 -6.19 -3.11 16.46
N TYR A 12 -6.90 -2.12 15.89
CA TYR A 12 -8.25 -2.35 15.36
C TYR A 12 -8.44 -1.96 13.88
N VAL A 13 -7.61 -1.08 13.34
CA VAL A 13 -7.75 -0.58 11.96
C VAL A 13 -6.74 -1.25 11.04
N GLU A 14 -5.46 -1.22 11.39
CA GLU A 14 -4.39 -1.80 10.57
C GLU A 14 -4.57 -3.30 10.27
N PRO A 15 -5.00 -4.16 11.21
CA PRO A 15 -5.16 -5.59 10.95
C PRO A 15 -6.18 -5.89 9.84
N GLN A 16 -7.10 -4.98 9.53
CA GLN A 16 -8.11 -5.19 8.48
C GLN A 16 -7.49 -5.30 7.09
N LYS A 17 -6.28 -4.74 6.87
CA LYS A 17 -5.56 -4.82 5.59
C LYS A 17 -5.35 -6.26 5.12
N GLN A 18 -5.20 -7.23 6.04
CA GLN A 18 -4.96 -8.64 5.69
C GLN A 18 -6.15 -9.31 4.98
N TYR A 19 -7.35 -8.74 5.12
CA TYR A 19 -8.56 -9.26 4.52
C TYR A 19 -8.93 -8.57 3.21
N ALA A 20 -8.23 -7.49 2.85
CA ALA A 20 -8.50 -6.76 1.63
C ALA A 20 -7.97 -7.54 0.41
N ASP A 21 -8.78 -7.59 -0.66
CA ASP A 21 -8.32 -8.12 -1.94
C ASP A 21 -7.36 -7.13 -2.64
N VAL A 22 -7.47 -5.83 -2.32
CA VAL A 22 -6.59 -4.77 -2.82
C VAL A 22 -6.26 -3.77 -1.71
N VAL A 23 -4.99 -3.42 -1.57
CA VAL A 23 -4.51 -2.35 -0.67
C VAL A 23 -3.72 -1.32 -1.49
N ILE A 24 -4.07 -0.05 -1.34
CA ILE A 24 -3.31 1.09 -1.86
C ILE A 24 -2.48 1.67 -0.70
N GLU A 25 -1.17 1.53 -0.76
CA GLU A 25 -0.25 2.06 0.24
C GLU A 25 0.42 3.34 -0.26
N VAL A 26 0.28 4.43 0.50
CA VAL A 26 0.81 5.75 0.14
C VAL A 26 2.01 6.06 1.02
N LEU A 27 3.18 6.24 0.39
CA LEU A 27 4.46 6.43 1.06
C LEU A 27 5.15 7.69 0.54
N PRO A 28 6.09 8.27 1.32
CA PRO A 28 7.04 9.24 0.81
C PRO A 28 7.72 8.80 -0.49
N THR A 29 7.94 9.74 -1.41
CA THR A 29 8.77 9.48 -2.58
C THR A 29 10.21 9.16 -2.18
N GLN A 30 10.86 8.33 -2.99
CA GLN A 30 12.30 8.06 -2.88
C GLN A 30 13.11 8.77 -3.99
N LEU A 31 12.41 9.46 -4.91
CA LEU A 31 13.03 10.13 -6.06
C LEU A 31 13.60 11.51 -5.71
N ILE A 32 13.08 12.14 -4.64
CA ILE A 32 13.47 13.49 -4.21
C ILE A 32 14.03 13.39 -2.78
N PRO A 33 15.35 13.48 -2.61
CA PRO A 33 15.97 13.44 -1.28
C PRO A 33 15.49 14.58 -0.39
N GLY A 34 15.12 14.26 0.86
CA GLY A 34 14.68 15.26 1.84
C GLY A 34 13.31 15.87 1.58
N ASP A 35 12.49 15.29 0.69
CA ASP A 35 11.13 15.77 0.46
C ASP A 35 10.28 15.69 1.73
N ASN A 36 9.86 16.86 2.21
CA ASN A 36 8.94 17.04 3.33
C ASN A 36 7.62 17.68 2.89
N GLU A 37 7.49 18.07 1.61
CA GLU A 37 6.26 18.64 1.08
C GLU A 37 5.19 17.57 0.81
N ARG A 38 5.62 16.32 0.59
CA ARG A 38 4.74 15.15 0.40
C ARG A 38 3.74 15.32 -0.77
N LYS A 39 4.12 16.08 -1.80
CA LYS A 39 3.31 16.24 -3.04
C LYS A 39 3.61 15.15 -4.07
N VAL A 40 4.85 14.66 -4.11
CA VAL A 40 5.25 13.52 -4.93
C VAL A 40 5.28 12.29 -4.04
N LEU A 41 4.56 11.23 -4.42
CA LEU A 41 4.31 10.07 -3.58
C LEU A 41 4.78 8.80 -4.26
N ARG A 42 5.27 7.85 -3.46
CA ARG A 42 5.47 6.46 -3.88
C ARG A 42 4.23 5.68 -3.48
N VAL A 43 3.47 5.21 -4.46
CA VAL A 43 2.22 4.47 -4.21
C VAL A 43 2.43 3.01 -4.60
N ARG A 44 2.03 2.08 -3.72
CA ARG A 44 2.00 0.64 -4.01
C ARG A 44 0.56 0.18 -4.15
N LEU A 45 0.28 -0.57 -5.21
CA LEU A 45 -0.97 -1.30 -5.40
C LEU A 45 -0.71 -2.79 -5.08
N VAL A 46 -1.10 -3.23 -3.89
CA VAL A 46 -0.96 -4.62 -3.45
C VAL A 46 -2.26 -5.34 -3.77
N MET A 47 -2.19 -6.41 -4.56
CA MET A 47 -3.35 -7.16 -5.03
C MET A 47 -3.22 -8.61 -4.61
N LYS A 48 -4.28 -9.15 -4.02
CA LYS A 48 -4.33 -10.55 -3.59
C LYS A 48 -4.53 -11.47 -4.78
N GLU A 49 -3.70 -12.50 -4.86
CA GLU A 49 -3.81 -13.54 -5.89
C GLU A 49 -4.91 -14.56 -5.54
N GLY A 50 -5.41 -15.27 -6.56
CA GLY A 50 -6.37 -16.36 -6.40
C GLY A 50 -7.79 -15.93 -6.02
N VAL A 51 -8.10 -14.63 -6.02
CA VAL A 51 -9.46 -14.13 -5.78
C VAL A 51 -10.31 -14.39 -7.02
N LYS A 52 -11.45 -15.06 -6.83
CA LYS A 52 -12.35 -15.42 -7.93
C LYS A 52 -12.84 -14.16 -8.66
N TYR A 53 -12.76 -14.17 -9.98
CA TYR A 53 -13.14 -13.05 -10.86
C TYR A 53 -12.29 -11.78 -10.69
N PHE A 54 -11.09 -11.91 -10.15
CA PHE A 54 -10.16 -10.81 -10.00
C PHE A 54 -8.79 -11.22 -10.55
N ASN A 55 -8.33 -10.50 -11.57
CA ASN A 55 -7.03 -10.72 -12.20
C ASN A 55 -6.13 -9.53 -11.82
N PRO A 56 -5.07 -9.74 -11.01
CA PRO A 56 -4.11 -8.69 -10.67
C PRO A 56 -3.50 -8.05 -11.91
N VAL A 57 -3.30 -6.73 -11.89
CA VAL A 57 -2.57 -6.07 -12.98
C VAL A 57 -1.08 -6.37 -12.86
N TYR A 58 -0.42 -6.51 -14.01
CA TYR A 58 1.03 -6.72 -14.08
C TYR A 58 1.63 -5.78 -15.12
N LEU A 59 2.95 -5.65 -15.09
CA LEU A 59 3.70 -4.85 -16.06
C LEU A 59 4.71 -5.76 -16.78
N PHE A 60 4.64 -5.78 -18.11
CA PHE A 60 5.40 -6.64 -19.01
C PHE A 60 5.14 -8.15 -18.89
N ASP A 61 5.59 -8.78 -17.81
CA ASP A 61 5.55 -10.23 -17.62
C ASP A 61 4.99 -10.59 -16.24
N GLU A 62 3.92 -11.38 -16.21
CA GLU A 62 3.18 -11.70 -14.99
C GLU A 62 4.03 -12.59 -14.06
N GLY A 63 4.17 -12.18 -12.79
CA GLY A 63 4.94 -12.91 -11.79
C GLY A 63 6.45 -12.62 -11.78
N SER A 64 6.97 -11.90 -12.77
CA SER A 64 8.37 -11.46 -12.81
C SER A 64 8.61 -10.19 -11.99
N THR A 65 9.86 -9.97 -11.56
CA THR A 65 10.29 -8.69 -10.98
C THR A 65 10.91 -7.83 -12.08
N VAL A 66 10.38 -6.62 -12.27
CA VAL A 66 10.80 -5.66 -13.30
C VAL A 66 11.24 -4.34 -12.68
#